data_AF-A0A4P5R990-F1
#
_entry.id   AF-A0A4P5R990-F1
#
_cell.length_a   1.000
_cell.length_b   1.000
_cell.length_c   1.000
_cell.angle_alpha   90.00
_cell.angle_beta   90.00
_cell.angle_gamma   90.00
#
_symmetry.space_group_name_H-M   'P 1'
#
loop_
_entity.id
_entity.type
_entity.pdbx_description
1 polymer ?
#
loop_
_entity_poly.entity_id
_entity_poly.type
_entity_poly.pdbx_seq_one_letter_code
_entity_poly.pdbx_strand_id
1 'polypeptide(L)'
;MKTWALFSPVLENQPALLQARLRAREKIPFAAGADRTDKLLDMKLRQNQVWHLGGEFLRIVALDRLEVQYKTMKNLATGEGKHVTATKKEFCRLIKGAKLLAPEEEAGFRAL
;
A
#
# COMPACT_ATOMS: atom_id res chain seq x y z
N MET A 1 66.59 -5.23 -26.76
CA MET A 1 65.46 -4.28 -26.63
C MET A 1 64.43 -4.92 -25.72
N LYS A 2 64.05 -4.19 -24.65
CA LYS A 2 62.74 -4.09 -23.96
C LYS A 2 61.93 -5.39 -23.77
N THR A 3 61.34 -5.75 -22.64
CA THR A 3 61.23 -5.31 -21.23
C THR A 3 60.25 -6.34 -20.66
N TRP A 4 60.36 -6.68 -19.39
CA TRP A 4 59.42 -7.56 -18.71
C TRP A 4 58.04 -6.91 -18.63
N ALA A 5 56.99 -7.67 -18.94
CA ALA A 5 55.64 -7.47 -18.39
C ALA A 5 55.20 -8.87 -17.95
N LEU A 6 55.27 -9.21 -16.66
CA LEU A 6 54.43 -8.76 -15.54
C LEU A 6 52.98 -9.21 -15.64
N PHE A 7 52.54 -9.76 -14.50
CA PHE A 7 51.18 -9.88 -13.99
C PHE A 7 50.37 -11.07 -14.50
N SER A 8 50.27 -12.13 -13.69
CA SER A 8 49.42 -12.27 -12.48
C SER A 8 48.10 -12.94 -12.81
N PRO A 9 47.59 -13.75 -11.87
CA PRO A 9 46.62 -14.79 -12.12
C PRO A 9 45.24 -14.20 -12.39
N VAL A 10 44.46 -14.93 -13.18
CA VAL A 10 43.00 -14.81 -13.21
C VAL A 10 42.48 -14.99 -11.78
N LEU A 11 42.21 -13.86 -11.14
CA LEU A 11 41.44 -13.74 -9.92
C LEU A 11 40.47 -12.58 -10.12
N GLU A 12 39.23 -12.89 -10.45
CA GLU A 12 38.06 -12.05 -10.14
C GLU A 12 36.83 -12.97 -10.37
N ASN A 13 36.37 -13.70 -9.35
CA ASN A 13 35.41 -13.22 -8.36
C ASN A 13 34.06 -12.87 -9.01
N GLN A 14 33.08 -13.79 -8.96
CA GLN A 14 31.83 -13.62 -8.18
C GLN A 14 30.72 -14.61 -8.62
N PRO A 15 30.06 -15.30 -7.66
CA PRO A 15 28.97 -16.24 -7.90
C PRO A 15 27.66 -15.49 -8.15
N ALA A 16 27.39 -15.15 -9.40
CA ALA A 16 26.14 -14.56 -9.80
C ALA A 16 25.25 -15.60 -10.49
N LEU A 17 23.96 -15.59 -10.11
CA LEU A 17 22.82 -16.10 -10.89
C LEU A 17 22.26 -17.50 -10.55
N LEU A 18 22.00 -17.85 -9.28
CA LEU A 18 20.92 -18.83 -8.98
C LEU A 18 20.26 -18.77 -7.59
N GLN A 19 20.16 -17.61 -6.93
CA GLN A 19 19.30 -17.44 -5.73
C GLN A 19 18.55 -16.09 -5.77
N ALA A 20 18.29 -15.57 -6.97
CA ALA A 20 17.39 -14.44 -7.11
C ALA A 20 15.96 -14.86 -6.72
N ARG A 21 15.33 -14.03 -5.89
CA ARG A 21 13.87 -13.80 -5.81
C ARG A 21 13.03 -14.47 -4.71
N LEU A 22 13.56 -14.69 -3.51
CA LEU A 22 12.73 -14.87 -2.29
C LEU A 22 12.76 -13.67 -1.32
N ARG A 23 12.89 -12.44 -1.85
CA ARG A 23 12.62 -11.18 -1.11
C ARG A 23 11.95 -10.14 -2.00
N ALA A 24 10.82 -10.49 -2.60
CA ALA A 24 9.90 -9.50 -3.16
C ALA A 24 8.67 -9.39 -2.25
N ARG A 25 8.90 -8.98 -0.98
CA ARG A 25 7.84 -8.33 -0.21
C ARG A 25 7.70 -6.96 -0.87
N GLU A 26 6.75 -6.87 -1.80
CA GLU A 26 6.36 -5.68 -2.55
C GLU A 26 6.34 -4.44 -1.64
N LYS A 27 7.46 -3.73 -1.60
CA LYS A 27 7.48 -2.30 -1.28
C LYS A 27 7.27 -1.63 -2.61
N ILE A 28 6.02 -1.29 -2.88
CA ILE A 28 5.64 -0.42 -3.99
C ILE A 28 6.51 0.84 -3.86
N PRO A 29 7.28 1.22 -4.89
CA PRO A 29 8.05 2.45 -4.85
C PRO A 29 7.07 3.62 -4.77
N PHE A 30 7.25 4.44 -3.73
CA PHE A 30 6.64 5.75 -3.55
C PHE A 30 7.11 6.64 -4.71
N ALA A 31 6.44 6.53 -5.86
CA ALA A 31 6.69 7.38 -7.01
C ALA A 31 6.16 8.78 -6.67
N ALA A 32 7.09 9.64 -6.28
CA ALA A 32 6.96 11.07 -6.20
C ALA A 32 6.38 11.62 -7.52
N GLY A 33 5.15 12.11 -7.45
CA GLY A 33 4.45 12.80 -8.51
C GLY A 33 3.53 13.85 -7.91
N ALA A 34 4.06 15.06 -7.76
CA ALA A 34 3.30 16.28 -7.48
C ALA A 34 2.41 16.61 -8.69
N ASP A 35 1.36 15.82 -8.86
CA ASP A 35 0.33 16.02 -9.87
C ASP A 35 -0.72 17.02 -9.37
N ARG A 36 -1.05 18.00 -10.22
CA ARG A 36 -1.84 19.23 -10.00
C ARG A 36 -3.34 18.99 -9.78
N THR A 37 -3.70 17.89 -9.11
CA THR A 37 -5.07 17.50 -8.81
C THR A 37 -5.36 17.65 -7.31
N ASP A 38 -5.13 18.82 -6.72
CA ASP A 38 -5.43 19.07 -5.30
C ASP A 38 -6.92 19.40 -5.07
N LYS A 39 -7.62 19.93 -6.08
CA LYS A 39 -9.01 20.38 -6.00
C LYS A 39 -10.09 19.31 -5.73
N LEU A 40 -9.75 18.02 -5.73
CA LEU A 40 -10.70 16.90 -5.55
C LEU A 40 -10.55 16.17 -4.20
N LEU A 41 -9.65 16.64 -3.32
CA LEU A 41 -9.35 15.97 -2.04
C LEU A 41 -10.04 16.64 -0.83
N ASP A 42 -11.15 17.34 -1.02
CA ASP A 42 -12.01 17.80 0.08
C ASP A 42 -12.87 16.64 0.66
N MET A 43 -12.30 15.44 0.75
CA MET A 43 -12.91 14.31 1.42
C MET A 43 -12.55 14.34 2.91
N LYS A 44 -13.57 14.48 3.75
CA LYS A 44 -13.42 14.46 5.21
C LYS A 44 -13.28 13.02 5.71
N LEU A 45 -12.04 12.55 5.83
CA LEU A 45 -11.72 11.27 6.44
C LEU A 45 -11.89 11.33 7.96
N ARG A 46 -12.54 10.32 8.55
CA ARG A 46 -12.70 10.17 10.01
C ARG A 46 -12.24 8.80 10.48
N GLN A 47 -11.79 8.71 11.74
CA GLN A 47 -11.48 7.41 12.35
C GLN A 47 -12.75 6.55 12.44
N ASN A 48 -12.58 5.24 12.37
CA ASN A 48 -13.65 4.24 12.35
C ASN A 48 -14.66 4.38 11.20
N GLN A 49 -14.37 5.20 10.20
CA GLN A 49 -15.21 5.31 9.02
C GLN A 49 -15.06 4.06 8.15
N VAL A 50 -16.19 3.50 7.70
CA VAL A 50 -16.23 2.29 6.87
C VAL A 50 -16.68 2.64 5.46
N TRP A 51 -15.88 2.26 4.48
CA TRP A 51 -16.15 2.44 3.06
C TRP A 51 -16.36 1.09 2.39
N HIS A 52 -17.34 1.00 1.50
CA HIS A 52 -17.63 -0.18 0.71
C HIS A 52 -17.11 0.00 -0.72
N LEU A 53 -16.21 -0.86 -1.14
CA LEU A 53 -15.58 -0.85 -2.45
C LEU A 53 -15.87 -2.18 -3.17
N GLY A 54 -16.90 -2.18 -4.02
CA GLY A 54 -17.30 -3.34 -4.83
C GLY A 54 -17.91 -4.48 -4.00
N GLY A 55 -17.07 -5.19 -3.24
CA GLY A 55 -17.43 -6.26 -2.32
C GLY A 55 -16.47 -6.40 -1.14
N GLU A 56 -15.62 -5.40 -0.92
CA GLU A 56 -14.73 -5.32 0.24
C GLU A 56 -15.05 -4.06 1.05
N PHE A 57 -14.78 -4.11 2.34
CA PHE A 57 -14.97 -3.04 3.28
C PHE A 57 -13.63 -2.51 3.75
N LEU A 58 -13.50 -1.19 3.78
CA LEU A 58 -12.30 -0.46 4.17
C LEU A 58 -12.65 0.34 5.42
N ARG A 59 -12.10 -0.06 6.57
CA ARG A 59 -12.30 0.67 7.83
C ARG A 59 -11.06 1.45 8.18
N ILE A 60 -11.19 2.76 8.37
CA ILE A 60 -10.10 3.59 8.86
C ILE A 60 -9.85 3.28 10.33
N VAL A 61 -8.64 2.85 10.68
CA VAL A 61 -8.24 2.48 12.05
C VAL A 61 -7.45 3.61 12.69
N ALA A 62 -6.56 4.28 11.94
CA ALA A 62 -5.82 5.44 12.43
C ALA A 62 -5.66 6.49 11.32
N LEU A 63 -5.60 7.75 11.74
CA LEU A 63 -5.36 8.90 10.88
C LEU A 63 -4.21 9.71 11.45
N ASP A 64 -3.12 9.76 10.71
CA ASP A 64 -1.97 10.62 10.99
C ASP A 64 -2.03 11.86 10.09
N ARG A 65 -1.02 12.72 10.18
CA ARG A 65 -0.98 13.98 9.42
C ARG A 65 -1.03 13.74 7.91
N LEU A 66 -0.22 12.83 7.39
CA LEU A 66 -0.10 12.53 5.95
C LEU A 66 -0.45 11.08 5.61
N GLU A 67 -0.71 10.25 6.62
CA GLU A 67 -0.95 8.82 6.47
C GLU A 67 -2.34 8.44 6.99
N VAL A 68 -2.87 7.38 6.39
CA VAL A 68 -4.13 6.74 6.73
C VAL A 68 -3.85 5.27 6.90
N GLN A 69 -4.21 4.74 8.05
CA GLN A 69 -4.16 3.31 8.32
C GLN A 69 -5.58 2.77 8.24
N TYR A 70 -5.79 1.76 7.41
CA TYR A 70 -7.10 1.15 7.21
C TYR A 70 -7.01 -0.37 7.17
N LYS A 71 -8.11 -1.03 7.54
CA LYS A 71 -8.29 -2.47 7.40
C LYS A 71 -9.17 -2.76 6.19
N THR A 72 -8.72 -3.67 5.34
CA THR A 72 -9.50 -4.22 4.24
C THR A 72 -10.11 -5.55 4.69
N MET A 73 -11.44 -5.64 4.70
CA MET A 73 -12.21 -6.78 5.21
C MET A 73 -13.21 -7.23 4.15
N LYS A 74 -13.42 -8.54 3.99
CA LYS A 74 -14.48 -9.05 3.09
C LYS A 74 -15.83 -9.17 3.80
N ASN A 75 -15.80 -9.37 5.12
CA ASN A 75 -16.98 -9.44 5.96
C ASN A 75 -16.81 -8.51 7.16
N LEU A 76 -17.81 -7.66 7.43
CA LEU A 76 -17.83 -6.75 8.58
C LEU A 76 -18.13 -7.47 9.90
N ALA A 77 -18.74 -8.66 9.86
CA ALA A 77 -19.07 -9.47 11.02
C ALA A 77 -17.83 -10.09 11.68
N THR A 78 -16.93 -10.68 10.88
CA THR A 78 -15.71 -11.31 11.41
C THR A 78 -14.66 -10.29 11.83
N GLY A 79 -14.67 -9.09 11.22
CA GLY A 79 -13.67 -8.05 11.47
C GLY A 79 -12.24 -8.45 11.06
N GLU A 80 -12.09 -9.60 10.40
CA GLU A 80 -10.82 -10.11 9.91
C GLU A 80 -10.46 -9.42 8.60
N GLY A 81 -9.27 -8.84 8.57
CA GLY A 81 -8.83 -8.04 7.45
C GLY A 81 -7.36 -7.69 7.50
N LYS A 82 -6.82 -7.36 6.34
CA LYS A 82 -5.44 -6.92 6.19
C LYS A 82 -5.33 -5.45 6.62
N HIS A 83 -4.40 -5.17 7.51
CA HIS A 83 -4.03 -3.80 7.86
C HIS A 83 -3.11 -3.22 6.79
N VAL A 84 -3.45 -2.04 6.27
CA VAL A 84 -2.74 -1.35 5.21
C VAL A 84 -2.51 0.09 5.63
N THR A 85 -1.29 0.57 5.42
CA THR A 85 -0.92 1.98 5.60
C THR A 85 -0.74 2.59 4.22
N ALA A 86 -1.43 3.69 3.95
CA ALA A 86 -1.31 4.45 2.71
C ALA A 86 -1.28 5.94 3.02
N THR A 87 -0.78 6.75 2.09
CA THR A 87 -0.92 8.20 2.23
C THR A 87 -2.38 8.64 2.08
N LYS A 88 -2.73 9.82 2.60
CA LYS A 88 -4.06 10.42 2.38
C LYS A 88 -4.41 10.54 0.90
N LYS A 89 -3.43 10.88 0.05
CA LYS A 89 -3.62 10.99 -1.41
C LYS A 89 -3.97 9.66 -2.04
N GLU A 90 -3.26 8.59 -1.68
CA GLU A 90 -3.55 7.23 -2.17
C GLU A 90 -4.89 6.73 -1.66
N PHE A 91 -5.18 6.92 -0.38
CA PHE A 91 -6.45 6.50 0.21
C PHE A 91 -7.64 7.21 -0.45
N CYS A 92 -7.60 8.55 -0.57
CA CYS A 92 -8.67 9.30 -1.23
C CYS A 92 -8.85 8.92 -2.71
N ARG A 93 -7.78 8.53 -3.41
CA ARG A 93 -7.88 7.99 -4.78
C ARG A 93 -8.56 6.62 -4.79
N LEU A 94 -8.26 5.78 -3.81
CA LEU A 94 -8.84 4.45 -3.64
C LEU A 94 -10.34 4.51 -3.31
N ILE A 95 -10.76 5.43 -2.44
CA ILE A 95 -12.18 5.59 -2.06
C ILE A 95 -12.99 6.46 -3.03
N LYS A 96 -12.40 6.99 -4.11
CA LYS A 96 -13.08 7.88 -5.05
C LYS A 96 -14.32 7.24 -5.72
N GLY A 97 -14.33 5.92 -5.84
CA GLY A 97 -15.49 5.13 -6.32
C GLY A 97 -16.16 4.28 -5.24
N ALA A 98 -15.78 4.46 -3.98
CA ALA A 98 -16.32 3.70 -2.86
C ALA A 98 -17.55 4.40 -2.26
N LYS A 99 -18.49 3.61 -1.72
CA LYS A 99 -19.64 4.13 -0.97
C LYS A 99 -19.27 4.24 0.51
N LEU A 100 -19.46 5.41 1.10
CA LEU A 100 -19.39 5.55 2.55
C LEU A 100 -20.60 4.87 3.19
N LEU A 101 -20.40 3.95 4.13
CA LEU A 101 -21.48 3.30 4.85
C LEU A 101 -21.91 4.13 6.06
N ALA A 102 -23.22 4.31 6.23
CA ALA A 102 -23.78 4.82 7.47
C ALA A 102 -23.72 3.75 8.58
N PRO A 103 -23.77 4.14 9.86
CA PRO A 103 -23.79 3.18 10.98
C PRO A 103 -24.90 2.11 10.88
N GLU A 104 -26.07 2.50 10.34
CA GLU A 104 -27.22 1.62 10.11
C GLU A 104 -26.91 0.55 9.05
N GLU A 105 -26.25 0.95 7.96
CA GLU A 105 -25.84 0.02 6.89
C GLU A 105 -24.73 -0.91 7.39
N GLU A 106 -23.75 -0.39 8.14
CA GLU A 106 -22.69 -1.20 8.77
C GLU A 106 -23.27 -2.26 9.69
N ALA A 107 -24.28 -1.91 10.50
CA ALA A 107 -24.98 -2.87 11.37
C ALA A 107 -25.68 -3.97 10.56
N GLY A 108 -26.30 -3.61 9.44
CA GLY A 108 -26.91 -4.57 8.51
C GLY A 108 -25.91 -5.60 7.98
N PHE A 109 -24.71 -5.16 7.58
CA PHE A 109 -23.66 -6.07 7.10
C PHE A 109 -23.00 -6.91 8.20
N ARG A 110 -23.11 -6.50 9.48
CA ARG A 110 -22.63 -7.29 10.62
C ARG A 110 -23.62 -8.35 11.09
N ALA A 111 -24.90 -8.18 10.78
CA ALA A 111 -25.97 -9.09 11.17
C ALA A 111 -26.17 -10.25 10.18
N LEU A 112 -25.44 -10.27 9.07
CA LEU A 112 -25.42 -11.31 8.03
C LEU A 112 -24.26 -12.29 8.26
#